data_AF-A0A9P0QGV5-F1
#
_entry.id   AF-A0A9P0QGV5-F1
#
_cell.length_a   1.000
_cell.length_b   1.000
_cell.length_c   1.000
_cell.angle_alpha   90.00
_cell.angle_beta   90.00
_cell.angle_gamma   90.00
#
_symmetry.space_group_name_H-M   'P 1'
#
loop_
_entity.id
_entity.type
_entity.pdbx_description
1 polymer ?
#
loop_
_entity_poly.entity_id
_entity_poly.type
_entity_poly.pdbx_seq_one_letter_code
_entity_poly.pdbx_strand_id
1 'polypeptide(L)'
;MAVLRIPSEIVTITRNKVDGLTALCILLRRLAYPNRLCDMVPMFHLSTQSLSQIINKLISVIMEEHAVLLNNLNSLQWFNREKLEYYAQAIHNKGAPMNNCWVSSMVQQGKFVDPLKIKKSIIQDTKGITA
;
A
#
# COMPACT_ATOMS: atom_id res chain seq x y z
N MET A 1 -13.10 10.95 -10.18
CA MET A 1 -13.77 11.04 -8.86
C MET A 1 -14.70 9.86 -8.58
N ALA A 2 -15.53 9.41 -9.54
CA ALA A 2 -16.60 8.44 -9.28
C ALA A 2 -16.14 7.03 -8.84
N VAL A 3 -15.00 6.52 -9.32
CA VAL A 3 -14.55 5.14 -9.01
C VAL A 3 -13.90 5.02 -7.63
N LEU A 4 -13.15 6.04 -7.20
CA LEU A 4 -12.47 6.05 -5.90
C LEU A 4 -13.33 6.68 -4.77
N ARG A 5 -14.55 7.11 -5.12
CA ARG A 5 -15.56 7.71 -4.23
C ARG A 5 -15.03 8.82 -3.31
N ILE A 6 -14.11 9.63 -3.82
CA ILE A 6 -13.48 10.73 -3.07
C ILE A 6 -14.50 11.87 -2.91
N PRO A 7 -14.66 12.44 -1.70
CA PRO A 7 -15.49 13.63 -1.48
C PRO A 7 -14.99 14.82 -2.31
N SER A 8 -15.91 15.61 -2.86
CA SER A 8 -15.59 16.80 -3.67
C SER A 8 -14.81 17.86 -2.88
N GLU A 9 -15.03 17.94 -1.57
CA GLU A 9 -14.29 18.83 -0.68
C GLU A 9 -13.88 18.07 0.59
N ILE A 10 -12.66 18.33 1.06
CA ILE A 10 -12.18 17.84 2.36
C ILE A 10 -12.07 19.03 3.30
N VAL A 11 -12.86 18.98 4.37
CA VAL A 11 -12.79 19.95 5.46
C VAL A 11 -11.89 19.40 6.54
N THR A 12 -10.80 20.12 6.80
CA THR A 12 -9.84 19.78 7.84
C THR A 12 -10.32 20.34 9.20
N ILE A 13 -9.84 19.75 10.30
CA ILE A 13 -10.15 20.21 11.68
C ILE A 13 -9.70 21.67 11.89
N THR A 14 -8.66 22.12 11.18
CA THR A 14 -8.19 23.51 11.12
C THR A 14 -9.06 24.43 10.27
N ARG A 15 -10.28 24.01 9.88
CA ARG A 15 -11.22 24.71 8.97
C ARG A 15 -10.69 24.98 7.55
N ASN A 16 -9.51 24.47 7.19
CA ASN A 16 -9.03 24.53 5.82
C ASN A 16 -9.89 23.66 4.92
N LYS A 17 -10.48 24.28 3.88
CA LYS A 17 -11.19 23.61 2.79
C LYS A 17 -10.23 23.38 1.65
N VAL A 18 -10.08 22.14 1.24
CA VAL A 18 -9.26 21.75 0.09
C VAL A 18 -10.11 20.94 -0.86
N ASP A 19 -9.97 21.23 -2.14
CA ASP A 19 -10.62 20.48 -3.21
C ASP A 19 -10.19 19.00 -3.17
N GLY A 20 -11.13 18.10 -3.44
CA GLY A 20 -10.90 16.65 -3.38
C GLY A 20 -9.78 16.17 -4.30
N LEU A 21 -9.57 16.82 -5.45
CA LEU A 21 -8.52 16.47 -6.39
C LEU A 21 -7.16 16.90 -5.85
N THR A 22 -7.10 18.08 -5.26
CA THR A 22 -5.88 18.58 -4.60
C THR A 22 -5.48 17.66 -3.44
N ALA A 23 -6.45 17.25 -2.62
CA ALA A 23 -6.21 16.30 -1.55
C ALA A 23 -5.72 14.93 -2.05
N LEU A 24 -6.29 14.44 -3.16
CA LEU A 24 -5.80 13.22 -3.82
C LEU A 24 -4.36 13.36 -4.31
N CYS A 25 -4.02 14.47 -4.96
CA CYS A 25 -2.65 14.74 -5.41
C CYS A 25 -1.65 14.78 -4.25
N ILE A 26 -2.04 15.37 -3.11
CA ILE A 26 -1.23 15.38 -1.88
C ILE A 26 -0.98 13.94 -1.41
N LEU A 27 -2.02 13.10 -1.34
CA LEU A 27 -1.88 11.70 -0.93
C LEU A 27 -1.00 10.91 -1.90
N LEU A 28 -1.24 11.02 -3.21
CA LEU A 28 -0.47 10.31 -4.23
C LEU A 28 1.02 10.67 -4.17
N ARG A 29 1.36 11.93 -3.93
CA ARG A 29 2.75 12.35 -3.77
C ARG A 29 3.45 11.68 -2.57
N ARG A 30 2.73 11.46 -1.47
CA ARG A 30 3.27 10.72 -0.31
C ARG A 30 3.39 9.22 -0.55
N LEU A 31 2.53 8.64 -1.41
CA LEU A 31 2.59 7.22 -1.75
C LEU A 31 3.63 6.91 -2.84
N ALA A 32 3.91 7.84 -3.74
CA ALA A 32 4.90 7.67 -4.81
C ALA A 32 6.33 7.60 -4.27
N TYR A 33 6.63 8.34 -3.20
CA TYR A 33 7.94 8.35 -2.58
C TYR A 33 7.80 8.70 -1.08
N PRO A 34 8.59 8.08 -0.19
CA PRO A 34 8.62 8.47 1.22
C PRO A 34 9.17 9.89 1.37
N ASN A 35 8.29 10.89 1.29
CA ASN A 35 8.63 12.30 1.40
C ASN A 35 8.31 12.83 2.80
N ARG A 36 9.13 13.76 3.32
CA ARG A 36 8.78 14.47 4.56
C ARG A 36 7.65 15.45 4.27
N LEU A 37 6.75 15.62 5.24
CA LEU A 37 5.63 16.57 5.10
C LEU A 37 6.12 18.02 4.92
N CYS A 38 7.27 18.38 5.52
CA CYS A 38 7.88 19.70 5.37
C CYS A 38 8.24 20.02 3.91
N ASP A 39 8.67 19.03 3.14
CA ASP A 39 9.07 19.21 1.74
C ASP A 39 7.84 19.42 0.82
N MET A 40 6.64 19.10 1.31
CA MET A 40 5.38 19.32 0.60
C MET A 40 4.76 20.69 0.88
N VAL A 41 5.14 21.34 1.99
CA VAL A 41 4.68 22.69 2.37
C VAL A 41 4.89 23.72 1.24
N PRO A 42 6.08 23.84 0.61
CA PRO A 42 6.28 24.84 -0.44
C PRO A 42 5.46 24.58 -1.71
N MET A 43 4.99 23.36 -1.93
CA MET A 43 4.23 23.02 -3.15
C MET A 43 2.74 23.27 -3.00
N PHE A 44 2.19 23.04 -1.80
CA PHE A 44 0.75 23.14 -1.55
C PHE A 44 0.37 24.37 -0.72
N HIS A 45 1.35 25.11 -0.19
CA HIS A 45 1.15 26.30 0.66
C HIS A 45 0.30 26.03 1.92
N LEU A 46 0.28 24.77 2.36
CA LEU A 46 -0.46 24.32 3.53
C LEU A 46 0.53 24.02 4.66
N SER A 47 0.12 24.31 5.90
CA SER A 47 0.92 23.95 7.07
C SER A 47 1.13 22.43 7.15
N THR A 48 2.26 22.01 7.70
CA THR A 48 2.61 20.59 7.89
C THR A 48 1.50 19.83 8.64
N GLN A 49 0.86 20.48 9.61
CA GLN A 49 -0.29 19.94 10.35
C GLN A 49 -1.49 19.74 9.44
N SER A 50 -1.86 20.72 8.63
CA SER A 50 -3.00 20.61 7.70
C SER A 50 -2.77 19.50 6.67
N LEU A 51 -1.56 19.39 6.13
CA LEU A 51 -1.18 18.30 5.22
C LEU A 51 -1.34 16.93 5.87
N SER A 52 -0.84 16.78 7.11
CA SER A 52 -1.00 15.53 7.86
C SER A 52 -2.48 15.16 8.04
N GLN A 53 -3.32 16.13 8.41
CA GLN A 53 -4.74 15.88 8.63
C GLN A 53 -5.48 15.52 7.33
N ILE A 54 -5.20 16.20 6.23
CA ILE A 54 -5.77 15.90 4.91
C ILE A 54 -5.42 14.47 4.49
N ILE A 55 -4.14 14.10 4.62
CA ILE A 55 -3.66 12.77 4.26
C ILE A 55 -4.34 11.70 5.10
N ASN A 56 -4.37 11.87 6.42
CA ASN A 56 -5.01 10.89 7.31
C ASN A 56 -6.50 10.76 7.01
N LYS A 57 -7.21 11.88 6.81
CA LYS A 57 -8.63 11.86 6.47
C LYS A 57 -8.89 11.13 5.16
N LEU A 58 -8.10 11.41 4.13
CA LEU A 58 -8.28 10.79 2.82
C LEU A 58 -7.93 9.29 2.83
N ILE A 59 -6.89 8.89 3.57
CA ILE A 59 -6.58 7.47 3.79
C ILE A 59 -7.75 6.79 4.50
N SER A 60 -8.31 7.38 5.56
CA SER A 60 -9.47 6.80 6.25
C SER A 60 -10.66 6.59 5.32
N VAL A 61 -10.98 7.56 4.46
CA VAL A 61 -12.08 7.43 3.48
C VAL A 61 -11.81 6.29 2.49
N ILE A 62 -10.60 6.23 1.94
CA ILE A 62 -10.23 5.18 0.98
C ILE A 62 -10.24 3.81 1.65
N MET A 63 -9.75 3.71 2.89
CA MET A 63 -9.76 2.47 3.65
C MET A 63 -11.17 2.05 4.03
N GLU A 64 -12.06 2.95 4.41
CA GLU A 64 -13.46 2.60 4.71
C GLU A 64 -14.16 1.99 3.50
N GLU A 65 -13.98 2.58 2.31
CA GLU A 65 -14.62 2.09 1.08
C GLU A 65 -13.94 0.83 0.51
N HIS A 66 -12.62 0.72 0.59
CA HIS A 66 -11.86 -0.33 -0.09
C HIS A 66 -11.22 -1.37 0.85
N ALA A 67 -11.36 -1.26 2.17
CA ALA A 67 -10.79 -2.24 3.11
C ALA A 67 -11.31 -3.66 2.88
N VAL A 68 -12.56 -3.80 2.42
CA VAL A 68 -13.15 -5.11 2.10
C VAL A 68 -12.34 -5.82 1.00
N LEU A 69 -11.82 -5.07 0.02
CA LEU A 69 -10.97 -5.61 -1.04
C LEU A 69 -9.61 -6.06 -0.50
N LEU A 70 -9.04 -5.33 0.47
CA LEU A 70 -7.75 -5.65 1.06
C LEU A 70 -7.83 -6.78 2.11
N ASN A 71 -8.95 -6.92 2.80
CA ASN A 71 -9.14 -7.96 3.81
C ASN A 71 -9.48 -9.33 3.20
N ASN A 72 -10.12 -9.35 2.02
CA ASN A 72 -10.56 -10.59 1.36
C ASN A 72 -9.85 -10.85 0.02
N LEU A 73 -8.51 -10.81 0.04
CA LEU A 73 -7.69 -11.01 -1.16
C LEU A 73 -7.97 -12.35 -1.87
N ASN A 74 -8.22 -13.42 -1.12
CA ASN A 74 -8.51 -14.75 -1.68
C ASN A 74 -9.89 -14.84 -2.37
N SER A 75 -10.80 -13.90 -2.09
CA SER A 75 -12.15 -13.90 -2.68
C SER A 75 -12.20 -13.16 -4.03
N LEU A 76 -11.12 -12.47 -4.41
CA LEU A 76 -11.07 -11.68 -5.63
C LEU A 76 -10.73 -12.59 -6.82
N GLN A 77 -11.64 -12.67 -7.80
CA GLN A 77 -11.48 -13.50 -9.01
C GLN A 77 -10.18 -13.23 -9.79
N TRP A 78 -9.67 -12.01 -9.75
CA TRP A 78 -8.44 -11.60 -10.42
C TRP A 78 -7.17 -11.79 -9.58
N PHE A 79 -7.32 -12.03 -8.27
CA PHE A 79 -6.23 -12.27 -7.32
C PHE A 79 -6.23 -13.72 -6.83
N ASN A 80 -6.46 -14.66 -7.74
CA ASN A 80 -6.30 -16.08 -7.47
C ASN A 80 -4.83 -16.49 -7.61
N ARG A 81 -4.42 -17.52 -6.88
CA ARG A 81 -3.07 -18.09 -6.90
C ARG A 81 -2.60 -18.45 -8.32
N GLU A 82 -3.48 -19.06 -9.11
CA GLU A 82 -3.19 -19.44 -10.50
C GLU A 82 -2.85 -18.23 -11.37
N LYS A 83 -3.54 -17.10 -11.17
CA LYS A 83 -3.26 -15.85 -11.89
C LYS A 83 -1.95 -15.23 -11.45
N LEU A 84 -1.61 -15.33 -10.16
CA LEU A 84 -0.35 -14.83 -9.63
C LEU A 84 0.85 -15.59 -10.24
N GLU A 85 0.74 -16.91 -10.34
CA GLU A 85 1.75 -17.75 -11.00
C GLU A 85 1.88 -17.41 -12.50
N TYR A 86 0.76 -17.19 -13.19
CA TYR A 86 0.76 -16.72 -14.58
C TYR A 86 1.48 -15.37 -14.74
N TYR A 87 1.22 -14.40 -13.87
CA TYR A 87 1.90 -13.10 -13.91
C TYR A 87 3.39 -13.23 -13.62
N ALA A 88 3.78 -14.07 -12.66
CA ALA A 88 5.17 -14.33 -12.33
C ALA A 88 5.92 -14.94 -13.53
N GLN A 89 5.32 -15.92 -14.21
CA GLN A 89 5.89 -16.50 -15.43
C GLN A 89 6.00 -15.48 -16.57
N ALA A 90 4.97 -14.66 -16.79
CA ALA A 90 5.01 -13.63 -17.83
C ALA A 90 6.12 -12.58 -17.58
N ILE A 91 6.33 -12.18 -16.32
CA ILE A 91 7.41 -11.26 -15.92
C ILE A 91 8.78 -11.92 -16.09
N HIS A 92 8.91 -13.20 -15.74
CA HIS A 92 10.14 -13.98 -15.93
C HIS A 92 10.51 -14.07 -17.42
N ASN A 93 9.55 -14.45 -18.28
CA ASN A 93 9.74 -14.60 -19.72
C ASN A 93 10.12 -13.27 -20.41
N LYS A 94 9.67 -12.14 -19.86
CA LYS A 94 10.02 -10.81 -20.38
C LYS A 94 11.44 -10.36 -20.01
N GLY A 95 12.16 -11.13 -19.20
CA GLY A 95 13.50 -10.80 -18.71
C GLY A 95 13.45 -9.78 -17.59
N ALA A 96 12.99 -10.23 -16.41
CA ALA A 96 12.93 -9.36 -15.23
C ALA A 96 14.34 -8.78 -14.91
N PRO A 97 14.45 -7.47 -14.63
CA PRO A 97 15.75 -6.81 -14.43
C PRO A 97 16.50 -7.26 -13.17
N MET A 98 15.87 -8.04 -12.28
CA MET A 98 16.49 -8.59 -11.07
C MET A 98 16.13 -10.07 -10.91
N ASN A 99 17.15 -10.92 -10.89
CA ASN A 99 17.02 -12.38 -10.77
C ASN A 99 16.57 -12.84 -9.36
N ASN A 100 16.57 -11.94 -8.37
CA ASN A 100 16.36 -12.26 -6.95
C ASN A 100 15.06 -11.65 -6.36
N CYS A 101 14.16 -11.11 -7.20
CA CYS A 101 12.87 -10.68 -6.71
C CYS A 101 11.99 -11.90 -6.39
N TRP A 102 11.34 -11.89 -5.23
CA TRP A 102 10.61 -13.03 -4.67
C TRP A 102 9.54 -13.61 -5.61
N VAL A 103 9.08 -12.81 -6.57
CA VAL A 103 8.13 -13.19 -7.62
C VAL A 103 8.68 -14.27 -8.55
N SER A 104 9.97 -14.24 -8.91
CA SER A 104 10.56 -15.22 -9.83
C SER A 104 11.02 -16.50 -9.11
N SER A 105 11.39 -16.41 -7.83
CA SER A 105 11.98 -17.55 -7.09
C SER A 105 10.92 -18.49 -6.50
N MET A 106 9.70 -18.01 -6.24
CA MET A 106 8.61 -18.86 -5.72
C MET A 106 7.98 -19.78 -6.77
N VAL A 107 8.03 -19.43 -8.06
CA VAL A 107 7.54 -20.30 -9.15
C VAL A 107 8.41 -21.55 -9.31
N GLN A 108 9.72 -21.46 -9.03
CA GLN A 108 10.61 -22.61 -9.17
C GLN A 108 10.57 -23.58 -7.97
N GLN A 109 9.97 -23.21 -6.84
CA GLN A 109 10.07 -24.02 -5.61
C GLN A 109 8.78 -24.70 -5.14
N GLY A 110 7.62 -24.47 -5.76
CA GLY A 110 6.37 -25.11 -5.34
C GLY A 110 6.00 -24.90 -3.85
N LYS A 111 6.55 -23.87 -3.21
CA LYS A 111 6.40 -23.57 -1.77
C LYS A 111 5.91 -22.14 -1.58
N PHE A 112 4.62 -21.92 -1.81
CA PHE A 112 3.94 -20.81 -1.15
C PHE A 112 3.69 -21.25 0.29
N VAL A 113 4.50 -20.73 1.22
CA VAL A 113 4.39 -21.06 2.63
C VAL A 113 3.32 -20.19 3.26
N ASP A 114 2.31 -20.82 3.86
CA ASP A 114 1.21 -20.12 4.53
C ASP A 114 1.74 -19.05 5.50
N PRO A 115 1.13 -17.85 5.56
CA PRO A 115 1.59 -16.75 6.42
C PRO A 115 1.56 -17.11 7.92
N LEU A 116 0.86 -18.18 8.32
CA LEU A 116 0.87 -18.73 9.68
C LEU A 116 2.13 -19.52 10.03
N LYS A 117 2.90 -20.01 9.04
CA LYS A 117 4.16 -20.74 9.27
C LYS A 117 5.33 -19.79 9.57
N ILE A 118 5.28 -18.56 9.04
CA ILE A 118 6.31 -17.52 9.27
C ILE A 118 6.36 -17.10 10.75
N LYS A 119 5.21 -17.05 11.45
CA LYS A 119 5.19 -16.73 12.89
C LYS A 119 5.90 -17.76 13.78
N LYS A 120 5.97 -19.03 13.39
CA LYS A 120 6.60 -20.07 14.22
C LYS A 120 8.14 -20.07 14.15
N SER A 121 8.74 -19.67 13.03
CA SER A 121 10.20 -19.55 12.94
C SER A 121 10.73 -18.36 13.75
N ILE A 122 10.02 -17.22 13.75
CA ILE A 122 10.48 -16.02 14.46
C ILE A 122 10.53 -16.23 15.98
N ILE A 123 9.67 -17.09 16.54
CA ILE A 123 9.61 -17.35 18.00
C ILE A 123 10.70 -18.33 18.47
N GLN A 124 11.31 -19.12 17.56
CA GLN A 124 12.38 -20.05 17.94
C GLN A 124 13.74 -19.35 18.07
N ASP A 125 13.99 -18.32 17.26
CA ASP A 125 15.25 -17.55 17.32
C ASP A 125 15.40 -16.66 18.57
N THR A 126 14.31 -16.34 19.26
CA THR A 126 14.36 -15.48 20.47
C THR A 126 14.68 -16.24 21.77
N LYS A 127 14.88 -17.57 21.72
CA LYS A 127 15.25 -18.38 22.90
C LYS A 127 16.75 -18.67 23.02
N GLY A 128 17.57 -18.17 22.09
CA GLY A 128 19.03 -18.38 22.07
C GLY A 128 19.88 -17.25 22.65
N ILE A 129 19.27 -16.16 23.15
CA ILE A 129 20.00 -14.97 23.63
C ILE A 129 19.58 -14.68 25.08
N THR A 130 19.88 -15.61 25.98
CA THR A 130 20.14 -15.34 27.41
C THR A 130 21.09 -16.42 27.90
N ALA A 131 22.38 -16.13 27.84
CA ALA A 131 23.39 -16.71 28.72
C ALA A 131 23.87 -15.58 29.64
#